data_AF-A0A846D456-F1
#
_entry.id   AF-A0A846D456-F1
#
_cell.length_a   1.000
_cell.length_b   1.000
_cell.length_c   1.000
_cell.angle_alpha   90.00
_cell.angle_beta   90.00
_cell.angle_gamma   90.00
#
_symmetry.space_group_name_H-M   'P 1'
#
loop_
_entity.id
_entity.type
_entity.pdbx_description
1 polymer ?
#
loop_
_entity_poly.entity_id
_entity_poly.type
_entity_poly.pdbx_seq_one_letter_code
_entity_poly.pdbx_strand_id
1 'polypeptide(L)'
;MDNIVAMASYLNSRKGEEFIPSEDVTAGGGEPDSNLRIYPDGKELSFSPQLTAGLHIGKISDLVEYVTVKEDLNVTGWLNQNLFKRERHKQQSRKQKANKDLFGKGDLSFLSKADAWVNDQVKRLNVGGIDDSVSKKELMGLVTILVNYLHKATNMTDRDNSKAIAGAMMARTDFAHNFGLIPEPYRNYFKTNPNQFAELVLNAAGFTGEGGQPIFPKTIEKGMVGNIQEVRITLTRQEWLEHIPTGYDLLKNYVNLPEEIKAADEDESADNLVKLVKDKRADFEAIHNSLGALGSVDDLVGLSDKPVKALVVELRRMQDDLKVGDLKPMAVSAYNLIERLNESKKLKYKK
;
A
#
# COMPACT_ATOMS: atom_id res chain seq x y z
N MET A 1 5.14 -22.81 -2.60
CA MET A 1 3.85 -22.79 -3.34
C MET A 1 3.35 -24.18 -3.71
N ASP A 2 4.20 -25.10 -4.19
CA ASP A 2 3.74 -26.45 -4.58
C ASP A 2 3.05 -27.21 -3.46
N ASN A 3 3.61 -27.18 -2.24
CA ASN A 3 2.96 -27.79 -1.06
C ASN A 3 1.58 -27.18 -0.76
N ILE A 4 1.43 -25.85 -0.88
CA ILE A 4 0.14 -25.18 -0.65
C ILE A 4 -0.90 -25.62 -1.69
N VAL A 5 -0.50 -25.69 -2.97
CA VAL A 5 -1.38 -26.15 -4.05
C VAL A 5 -1.75 -27.63 -3.88
N ALA A 6 -0.79 -28.47 -3.50
CA ALA A 6 -1.03 -29.89 -3.25
C ALA A 6 -1.98 -30.09 -2.06
N MET A 7 -1.75 -29.38 -0.95
CA MET A 7 -2.64 -29.36 0.22
C MET A 7 -4.05 -28.91 -0.14
N ALA A 8 -4.19 -27.78 -0.84
CA ALA A 8 -5.50 -27.28 -1.22
C ALA A 8 -6.22 -28.19 -2.22
N SER A 9 -5.47 -28.84 -3.13
CA SER A 9 -6.04 -29.83 -4.05
C SER A 9 -6.54 -31.07 -3.30
N TYR A 10 -5.77 -31.52 -2.30
CA TYR A 10 -6.16 -32.62 -1.41
C TYR A 10 -7.47 -32.29 -0.69
N LEU A 11 -7.56 -31.13 -0.05
CA LEU A 11 -8.77 -30.68 0.64
C LEU A 11 -9.97 -30.57 -0.32
N ASN A 12 -9.78 -30.03 -1.53
CA ASN A 12 -10.83 -29.98 -2.55
C ASN A 12 -11.34 -31.36 -2.98
N SER A 13 -10.49 -32.37 -3.01
CA SER A 13 -10.91 -33.74 -3.36
C SER A 13 -11.81 -34.38 -2.30
N ARG A 14 -11.74 -33.89 -1.06
CA ARG A 14 -12.50 -34.35 0.11
C ARG A 14 -13.63 -33.39 0.51
N LYS A 15 -13.97 -32.42 -0.34
CA LYS A 15 -15.00 -31.38 -0.04
C LYS A 15 -16.40 -31.93 0.27
N GLY A 16 -16.69 -33.18 -0.09
CA GLY A 16 -17.97 -33.85 0.18
C GLY A 16 -18.01 -34.67 1.46
N GLU A 17 -16.91 -34.71 2.22
CA GLU A 17 -16.84 -35.45 3.48
C GLU A 17 -17.37 -34.63 4.65
N GLU A 18 -17.83 -35.31 5.70
CA GLU A 18 -18.33 -34.66 6.93
C GLU A 18 -17.22 -33.90 7.66
N PHE A 19 -16.04 -34.52 7.78
CA PHE A 19 -14.85 -33.88 8.30
C PHE A 19 -13.58 -34.55 7.74
N ILE A 20 -12.48 -33.81 7.79
CA ILE A 20 -11.14 -34.25 7.40
C ILE A 20 -10.23 -34.11 8.64
N PRO A 21 -9.69 -35.20 9.19
CA PRO A 21 -8.62 -35.14 10.20
C PRO A 21 -7.41 -34.36 9.67
N SER A 22 -6.81 -33.49 10.48
CA SER A 22 -5.63 -32.73 10.05
C SER A 22 -4.44 -33.63 9.73
N GLU A 23 -4.36 -34.78 10.39
CA GLU A 23 -3.37 -35.85 10.19
C GLU A 23 -3.41 -36.43 8.77
N ASP A 24 -4.57 -36.37 8.12
CA ASP A 24 -4.75 -36.85 6.76
C ASP A 24 -4.27 -35.82 5.72
N VAL A 25 -4.01 -34.57 6.12
CA VAL A 25 -3.58 -33.48 5.22
C VAL A 25 -2.08 -33.59 4.95
N THR A 26 -1.70 -34.63 4.22
CA THR A 26 -0.30 -35.04 4.03
C THR A 26 0.51 -34.14 3.09
N ALA A 27 -0.14 -33.34 2.25
CA ALA A 27 0.49 -32.64 1.13
C ALA A 27 1.08 -31.24 1.44
N GLY A 28 1.03 -30.78 2.71
CA GLY A 28 1.39 -29.40 3.09
C GLY A 28 2.75 -29.21 3.78
N GLY A 29 3.35 -30.28 4.34
CA GLY A 29 4.58 -30.19 5.12
C GLY A 29 4.44 -29.48 6.48
N GLY A 30 3.21 -29.27 6.96
CA GLY A 30 2.95 -28.81 8.32
C GLY A 30 2.91 -29.97 9.32
N GLU A 31 3.08 -29.67 10.61
CA GLU A 31 2.85 -30.64 11.67
C GLU A 31 1.35 -30.76 11.93
N PRO A 32 0.75 -31.95 11.77
CA PRO A 32 -0.67 -32.14 12.03
C PRO A 32 -0.98 -32.06 13.53
N ASP A 33 -2.16 -31.55 13.87
CA ASP A 33 -2.71 -31.57 15.23
C ASP A 33 -3.79 -32.66 15.31
N SER A 34 -3.57 -33.66 16.17
CA SER A 34 -4.44 -34.83 16.27
C SER A 34 -5.88 -34.51 16.69
N ASN A 35 -6.11 -33.33 17.26
CA ASN A 35 -7.43 -32.88 17.70
C ASN A 35 -8.09 -31.93 16.70
N LEU A 36 -7.37 -31.52 15.65
CA LEU A 36 -7.91 -30.60 14.65
C LEU A 36 -8.71 -31.37 13.59
N ARG A 37 -9.93 -30.88 13.37
CA ARG A 37 -10.87 -31.40 12.36
C ARG A 37 -11.24 -30.26 11.43
N ILE A 38 -11.15 -30.52 10.13
CA ILE A 38 -11.53 -29.57 9.08
C ILE A 38 -12.92 -29.99 8.60
N TYR A 39 -13.88 -29.07 8.62
CA TYR A 39 -15.26 -29.32 8.20
C TYR A 39 -15.51 -28.62 6.85
N PRO A 40 -15.55 -29.36 5.73
CA PRO A 40 -15.83 -28.78 4.42
C PRO A 40 -17.27 -28.24 4.32
N ASP A 41 -17.45 -27.18 3.54
CA ASP A 41 -18.77 -26.59 3.28
C ASP A 41 -19.42 -27.10 1.97
N GLY A 42 -18.89 -28.20 1.40
CA GLY A 42 -19.32 -28.74 0.12
C GLY A 42 -18.77 -28.02 -1.11
N LYS A 43 -18.07 -26.89 -0.96
CA LYS A 43 -17.54 -26.10 -2.08
C LYS A 43 -16.05 -26.31 -2.27
N GLU A 44 -15.57 -25.94 -3.45
CA GLU A 44 -14.13 -25.84 -3.66
C GLU A 44 -13.58 -24.64 -2.92
N LEU A 45 -12.41 -24.82 -2.31
CA LEU A 45 -11.61 -23.75 -1.74
C LEU A 45 -11.41 -22.63 -2.75
N SER A 46 -11.68 -21.41 -2.29
CA SER A 46 -11.38 -20.18 -2.99
C SER A 46 -10.45 -19.33 -2.12
N PHE A 47 -9.62 -18.51 -2.76
CA PHE A 47 -8.57 -17.76 -2.09
C PHE A 47 -8.65 -16.28 -2.45
N SER A 48 -8.39 -15.42 -1.46
CA SER A 48 -8.16 -13.98 -1.64
C SER A 48 -6.72 -13.66 -1.23
N PRO A 49 -5.73 -14.00 -2.07
CA PRO A 49 -4.33 -13.85 -1.71
C PRO A 49 -3.92 -12.38 -1.50
N GLN A 50 -2.85 -12.20 -0.76
CA GLN A 50 -2.17 -10.92 -0.56
C GLN A 50 -0.68 -11.12 -0.83
N LEU A 51 -0.01 -10.07 -1.29
CA LEU A 51 1.43 -10.10 -1.53
C LEU A 51 2.11 -9.06 -0.64
N THR A 52 3.07 -9.50 0.18
CA THR A 52 4.00 -8.59 0.85
C THR A 52 5.34 -8.65 0.14
N ALA A 53 5.90 -7.50 -0.20
CA ALA A 53 7.19 -7.42 -0.89
C ALA A 53 7.93 -6.12 -0.59
N GLY A 54 9.27 -6.20 -0.60
CA GLY A 54 10.12 -5.04 -0.74
C GLY A 54 9.95 -4.39 -2.11
N LEU A 55 9.70 -3.09 -2.12
CA LEU A 55 9.67 -2.26 -3.31
C LEU A 55 10.61 -1.07 -3.16
N HIS A 56 11.48 -0.88 -4.14
CA HIS A 56 12.25 0.35 -4.23
C HIS A 56 11.27 1.54 -4.38
N ILE A 57 11.34 2.53 -3.48
CA ILE A 57 10.35 3.62 -3.42
C ILE A 57 10.24 4.38 -4.75
N GLY A 58 11.37 4.63 -5.42
CA GLY A 58 11.40 5.22 -6.77
C GLY A 58 10.74 4.42 -7.89
N LYS A 59 10.22 3.21 -7.62
CA LYS A 59 9.55 2.33 -8.58
C LYS A 59 8.03 2.23 -8.37
N ILE A 60 7.48 2.88 -7.35
CA ILE A 60 6.03 2.83 -7.09
C ILE A 60 5.25 3.46 -8.24
N SER A 61 5.69 4.62 -8.75
CA SER A 61 5.03 5.27 -9.90
C SER A 61 5.11 4.38 -11.16
N ASP A 62 6.26 3.73 -11.41
CA ASP A 62 6.42 2.77 -12.52
C ASP A 62 5.41 1.59 -12.40
N LEU A 63 5.17 1.08 -11.17
CA LEU A 63 4.18 0.04 -10.91
C LEU A 63 2.76 0.54 -11.17
N VAL A 64 2.39 1.70 -10.63
CA VAL A 64 1.07 2.31 -10.80
C VAL A 64 0.78 2.57 -12.29
N GLU A 65 1.75 3.12 -13.03
CA GLU A 65 1.63 3.34 -14.48
C GLU A 65 1.47 2.02 -15.24
N TYR A 66 2.17 0.96 -14.83
CA TYR A 66 2.08 -0.32 -15.49
C TYR A 66 0.72 -0.99 -15.32
N VAL A 67 0.19 -0.96 -14.09
CA VAL A 67 -1.05 -1.67 -13.75
C VAL A 67 -2.27 -0.84 -14.12
N THR A 68 -2.13 0.48 -14.27
CA THR A 68 -3.24 1.28 -14.76
C THR A 68 -3.32 1.25 -16.27
N VAL A 69 -4.46 0.79 -16.76
CA VAL A 69 -4.76 0.75 -18.18
C VAL A 69 -5.38 2.09 -18.53
N LYS A 70 -4.65 2.93 -19.27
CA LYS A 70 -5.25 4.11 -19.90
C LYS A 70 -6.23 3.62 -20.97
N GLU A 71 -7.51 3.98 -20.84
CA GLU A 71 -8.45 3.80 -21.94
C GLU A 71 -7.98 4.67 -23.10
N ASP A 72 -7.61 4.04 -24.22
CA ASP A 72 -7.26 4.79 -25.42
C ASP A 72 -8.53 5.50 -25.92
N LEU A 73 -8.49 6.83 -25.99
CA LEU A 73 -9.44 7.59 -26.79
C LEU A 73 -9.35 7.06 -28.23
N ASN A 74 -10.48 6.67 -28.81
CA ASN A 74 -10.61 6.22 -30.19
C ASN A 74 -10.17 7.34 -31.15
N VAL A 75 -8.88 7.44 -31.45
CA VAL A 75 -8.37 8.32 -32.51
C VAL A 75 -8.26 7.51 -33.78
N THR A 76 -9.21 7.78 -34.67
CA THR A 76 -9.28 7.31 -36.06
C THR A 76 -8.01 7.70 -36.82
N GLY A 77 -7.20 6.70 -37.20
CA GLY A 77 -5.98 6.88 -37.99
C GLY A 77 -5.64 5.64 -38.79
N TRP A 78 -6.43 5.38 -39.84
CA TRP A 78 -6.39 4.23 -40.74
C TRP A 78 -5.22 4.33 -41.71
N LEU A 79 -4.00 3.85 -41.37
CA LEU A 79 -3.03 3.38 -42.39
C LEU A 79 -1.77 2.62 -41.92
N ASN A 80 -1.59 2.25 -40.64
CA ASN A 80 -0.45 1.40 -40.26
C ASN A 80 -0.75 0.43 -39.09
N GLN A 81 -1.90 -0.25 -39.17
CA GLN A 81 -2.57 -0.74 -37.97
C GLN A 81 -2.35 -2.23 -37.62
N ASN A 82 -2.06 -3.14 -38.54
CA ASN A 82 -2.29 -4.57 -38.22
C ASN A 82 -1.23 -5.27 -37.35
N LEU A 83 0.06 -4.95 -37.50
CA LEU A 83 1.13 -5.52 -36.66
C LEU A 83 1.26 -4.79 -35.32
N PHE A 84 1.26 -3.46 -35.35
CA PHE A 84 1.34 -2.62 -34.14
C PHE A 84 0.09 -2.74 -33.25
N LYS A 85 -1.11 -2.95 -33.81
CA LYS A 85 -2.31 -3.23 -32.99
C LYS A 85 -2.21 -4.54 -32.24
N ARG A 86 -1.69 -5.63 -32.85
CA ARG A 86 -1.61 -6.94 -32.18
C ARG A 86 -0.68 -6.88 -30.96
N GLU A 87 0.46 -6.21 -31.07
CA GLU A 87 1.39 -6.08 -29.96
C GLU A 87 0.86 -5.12 -28.88
N ARG A 88 0.24 -4.00 -29.28
CA ARG A 88 -0.44 -3.08 -28.35
C ARG A 88 -1.60 -3.74 -27.60
N HIS A 89 -2.49 -4.45 -28.28
CA HIS A 89 -3.58 -5.23 -27.66
C HIS A 89 -3.04 -6.28 -26.69
N LYS A 90 -1.97 -7.00 -27.06
CA LYS A 90 -1.32 -7.97 -26.15
C LYS A 90 -0.70 -7.30 -24.92
N GLN A 91 -0.18 -6.08 -25.03
CA GLN A 91 0.34 -5.34 -23.88
C GLN A 91 -0.79 -4.80 -23.00
N GLN A 92 -1.83 -4.20 -23.58
CA GLN A 92 -3.02 -3.76 -22.84
C GLN A 92 -3.70 -4.93 -22.13
N SER A 93 -3.85 -6.08 -22.77
CA SER A 93 -4.44 -7.27 -22.14
C SER A 93 -3.59 -7.77 -20.97
N ARG A 94 -2.26 -7.66 -21.03
CA ARG A 94 -1.37 -8.01 -19.91
C ARG A 94 -1.49 -7.02 -18.76
N LYS A 95 -1.60 -5.72 -19.04
CA LYS A 95 -1.79 -4.69 -18.02
C LYS A 95 -3.15 -4.83 -17.32
N GLN A 96 -4.23 -5.00 -18.10
CA GLN A 96 -5.57 -5.28 -17.59
C GLN A 96 -5.59 -6.53 -16.71
N LYS A 97 -4.92 -7.59 -17.16
CA LYS A 97 -4.79 -8.82 -16.38
C LYS A 97 -3.98 -8.60 -15.09
N ALA A 98 -2.85 -7.88 -15.15
CA ALA A 98 -2.07 -7.57 -13.95
C ALA A 98 -2.89 -6.75 -12.93
N ASN A 99 -3.63 -5.76 -13.40
CA ASN A 99 -4.54 -4.98 -12.55
C ASN A 99 -5.56 -5.88 -11.86
N LYS A 100 -6.32 -6.64 -12.66
CA LYS A 100 -7.34 -7.56 -12.16
C LYS A 100 -6.77 -8.59 -11.19
N ASP A 101 -5.64 -9.21 -11.53
CA ASP A 101 -5.06 -10.31 -10.76
C ASP A 101 -4.42 -9.80 -9.46
N LEU A 102 -3.72 -8.65 -9.48
CA LEU A 102 -2.92 -8.18 -8.35
C LEU A 102 -3.66 -7.18 -7.45
N PHE A 103 -4.67 -6.50 -7.97
CA PHE A 103 -5.39 -5.47 -7.25
C PHE A 103 -6.90 -5.73 -7.21
N GLY A 104 -7.42 -6.72 -7.96
CA GLY A 104 -8.79 -7.20 -7.81
C GLY A 104 -9.83 -6.09 -7.89
N LYS A 105 -10.61 -5.93 -6.81
CA LYS A 105 -11.53 -4.80 -6.57
C LYS A 105 -10.87 -3.61 -5.85
N GLY A 106 -9.66 -3.80 -5.32
CA GLY A 106 -8.78 -2.75 -4.82
C GLY A 106 -8.39 -1.83 -5.96
N ASP A 107 -9.25 -0.88 -6.27
CA ASP A 107 -9.06 -0.03 -7.44
C ASP A 107 -7.87 0.93 -7.24
N LEU A 108 -6.81 0.74 -8.03
CA LEU A 108 -5.70 1.68 -8.23
C LEU A 108 -5.96 2.66 -9.38
N SER A 109 -7.10 2.58 -10.07
CA SER A 109 -7.41 3.46 -11.21
C SER A 109 -7.40 4.93 -10.80
N PHE A 110 -7.82 5.25 -9.58
CA PHE A 110 -7.73 6.61 -9.08
C PHE A 110 -6.26 7.08 -8.95
N LEU A 111 -5.33 6.19 -8.59
CA LEU A 111 -3.91 6.52 -8.56
C LEU A 111 -3.37 6.85 -9.93
N SER A 112 -3.98 6.41 -11.04
CA SER A 112 -3.53 6.86 -12.34
C SER A 112 -3.91 8.30 -12.67
N LYS A 113 -5.04 8.78 -12.13
CA LYS A 113 -5.42 10.18 -12.23
C LYS A 113 -4.50 11.01 -11.35
N ALA A 114 -4.25 10.53 -10.13
CA ALA A 114 -3.34 11.17 -9.19
C ALA A 114 -1.88 11.14 -9.66
N ASP A 115 -1.40 10.08 -10.30
CA ASP A 115 0.00 9.91 -10.72
C ASP A 115 0.44 11.01 -11.69
N ALA A 116 -0.45 11.43 -12.60
CA ALA A 116 -0.19 12.59 -13.46
C ALA A 116 -0.01 13.89 -12.65
N TRP A 117 -0.81 14.08 -11.60
CA TRP A 117 -0.75 15.26 -10.72
C TRP A 117 0.46 15.21 -9.80
N VAL A 118 0.76 14.05 -9.20
CA VAL A 118 1.97 13.81 -8.42
C VAL A 118 3.21 14.13 -9.26
N ASN A 119 3.26 13.59 -10.48
CA ASN A 119 4.36 13.82 -11.40
C ASN A 119 4.50 15.31 -11.75
N ASP A 120 3.40 16.00 -12.03
CA ASP A 120 3.40 17.44 -12.29
C ASP A 120 3.87 18.26 -11.09
N GLN A 121 3.31 18.03 -9.90
CA GLN A 121 3.68 18.75 -8.67
C GLN A 121 5.14 18.52 -8.28
N VAL A 122 5.60 17.28 -8.30
CA VAL A 122 6.98 16.95 -7.94
C VAL A 122 7.97 17.47 -9.00
N LYS A 123 7.62 17.45 -10.30
CA LYS A 123 8.47 18.06 -11.33
C LYS A 123 8.60 19.57 -11.16
N ARG A 124 7.49 20.26 -10.87
CA ARG A 124 7.45 21.71 -10.63
C ARG A 124 8.13 22.14 -9.34
N LEU A 125 8.32 21.23 -8.40
CA LEU A 125 9.07 21.49 -7.18
C LEU A 125 10.50 21.95 -7.55
N ASN A 126 10.74 23.24 -7.38
CA ASN A 126 12.06 23.85 -7.55
C ASN A 126 12.56 24.29 -6.18
N VAL A 127 13.52 23.55 -5.65
CA VAL A 127 14.13 23.84 -4.35
C VAL A 127 15.49 24.46 -4.61
N GLY A 128 15.65 25.72 -4.21
CA GLY A 128 16.94 26.42 -4.32
C GLY A 128 18.06 25.63 -3.65
N GLY A 129 19.14 25.37 -4.39
CA GLY A 129 20.30 24.64 -3.88
C GLY A 129 20.24 23.12 -4.07
N ILE A 130 19.16 22.56 -4.62
CA ILE A 130 19.13 21.16 -5.06
C ILE A 130 19.39 21.10 -6.57
N ASP A 131 20.40 20.35 -6.98
CA ASP A 131 20.75 20.13 -8.38
C ASP A 131 19.66 19.30 -9.10
N ASP A 132 19.34 19.66 -10.34
CA ASP A 132 18.43 18.94 -11.23
C ASP A 132 18.89 17.51 -11.54
N SER A 133 20.18 17.20 -11.34
CA SER A 133 20.72 15.84 -11.44
C SER A 133 20.20 14.89 -10.36
N VAL A 134 19.70 15.43 -9.23
CA VAL A 134 19.13 14.62 -8.14
C VAL A 134 17.79 14.03 -8.58
N SER A 135 17.73 12.69 -8.59
CA SER A 135 16.49 11.98 -8.93
C SER A 135 15.32 12.40 -8.05
N LYS A 136 14.18 12.72 -8.67
CA LYS A 136 12.91 12.97 -7.95
C LYS A 136 12.06 11.71 -7.79
N LYS A 137 12.50 10.55 -8.31
CA LYS A 137 11.66 9.34 -8.39
C LYS A 137 11.23 8.83 -7.02
N GLU A 138 12.14 8.84 -6.06
CA GLU A 138 11.89 8.37 -4.70
C GLU A 138 10.88 9.27 -3.98
N LEU A 139 11.01 10.59 -4.15
CA LEU A 139 10.04 11.57 -3.66
C LEU A 139 8.67 11.35 -4.32
N MET A 140 8.63 11.17 -5.64
CA MET A 140 7.40 10.83 -6.36
C MET A 140 6.77 9.57 -5.79
N GLY A 141 7.54 8.50 -5.56
CA GLY A 141 7.04 7.25 -5.00
C GLY A 141 6.42 7.41 -3.61
N LEU A 142 7.08 8.15 -2.72
CA LEU A 142 6.54 8.46 -1.39
C LEU A 142 5.22 9.24 -1.49
N VAL A 143 5.21 10.30 -2.30
CA VAL A 143 4.02 11.15 -2.49
C VAL A 143 2.87 10.31 -3.09
N THR A 144 3.13 9.43 -4.06
CA THR A 144 2.10 8.55 -4.64
C THR A 144 1.43 7.68 -3.58
N ILE A 145 2.16 7.11 -2.61
CA ILE A 145 1.53 6.31 -1.54
C ILE A 145 0.75 7.20 -0.58
N LEU A 146 1.27 8.37 -0.20
CA LEU A 146 0.54 9.27 0.71
C LEU A 146 -0.77 9.75 0.07
N VAL A 147 -0.75 10.05 -1.23
CA VAL A 147 -1.95 10.39 -2.01
C VAL A 147 -2.92 9.20 -2.10
N ASN A 148 -2.43 7.96 -2.21
CA ASN A 148 -3.28 6.75 -2.12
C ASN A 148 -4.07 6.73 -0.81
N TYR A 149 -3.39 6.98 0.31
CA TYR A 149 -4.01 6.98 1.64
C TYR A 149 -5.04 8.09 1.79
N LEU A 150 -4.70 9.32 1.39
CA LEU A 150 -5.60 10.47 1.44
C LEU A 150 -6.89 10.24 0.64
N HIS A 151 -6.79 9.78 -0.60
CA HIS A 151 -7.98 9.51 -1.41
C HIS A 151 -8.79 8.33 -0.91
N LYS A 152 -8.16 7.29 -0.37
CA LYS A 152 -8.95 6.19 0.21
C LYS A 152 -9.67 6.61 1.47
N ALA A 153 -9.05 7.43 2.32
CA ALA A 153 -9.71 7.97 3.50
C ALA A 153 -11.02 8.71 3.15
N THR A 154 -11.04 9.48 2.06
CA THR A 154 -12.23 10.22 1.63
C THR A 154 -13.31 9.36 0.96
N ASN A 155 -12.94 8.16 0.47
CA ASN A 155 -13.84 7.24 -0.22
C ASN A 155 -14.22 6.02 0.65
N MET A 156 -14.01 6.08 1.96
CA MET A 156 -14.40 5.02 2.89
C MET A 156 -15.94 4.88 2.99
N THR A 157 -16.37 3.64 3.19
CA THR A 157 -17.76 3.26 3.44
C THR A 157 -18.09 3.32 4.92
N ASP A 158 -19.38 3.36 5.27
CA ASP A 158 -19.86 3.63 6.63
C ASP A 158 -19.61 2.47 7.64
N ARG A 159 -18.81 1.47 7.24
CA ARG A 159 -18.36 0.35 8.08
C ARG A 159 -16.87 0.07 7.98
N ASP A 160 -16.14 0.96 7.32
CA ASP A 160 -14.70 0.78 7.20
C ASP A 160 -14.01 1.17 8.52
N ASN A 161 -13.07 0.33 8.94
CA ASN A 161 -12.15 0.66 10.03
C ASN A 161 -10.91 1.40 9.49
N SER A 162 -10.03 1.88 10.37
CA SER A 162 -8.86 2.67 9.94
C SER A 162 -7.97 1.93 8.94
N LYS A 163 -7.87 0.59 8.96
CA LYS A 163 -7.10 -0.20 7.98
C LYS A 163 -7.55 0.02 6.55
N ALA A 164 -8.81 0.39 6.29
CA ALA A 164 -9.30 0.56 4.92
C ALA A 164 -8.63 1.73 4.18
N ILE A 165 -8.06 2.69 4.92
CA ILE A 165 -7.31 3.84 4.34
C ILE A 165 -6.17 3.40 3.42
N ALA A 166 -5.60 2.22 3.62
CA ALA A 166 -4.51 1.75 2.77
C ALA A 166 -4.95 1.34 1.35
N GLY A 167 -6.25 1.12 1.13
CA GLY A 167 -6.75 0.70 -0.19
C GLY A 167 -6.10 -0.57 -0.70
N ALA A 168 -5.58 -0.50 -1.92
CA ALA A 168 -4.97 -1.63 -2.62
C ALA A 168 -3.45 -1.78 -2.34
N MET A 169 -2.81 -0.77 -1.72
CA MET A 169 -1.38 -0.79 -1.41
C MET A 169 -1.14 -0.23 -0.01
N MET A 170 -0.79 -1.11 0.92
CA MET A 170 -0.47 -0.76 2.29
C MET A 170 1.03 -0.74 2.51
N ALA A 171 1.60 0.43 2.83
CA ALA A 171 2.97 0.45 3.33
C ALA A 171 3.00 -0.23 4.71
N ARG A 172 3.86 -1.24 4.87
CA ARG A 172 4.12 -1.98 6.12
C ARG A 172 5.25 -1.38 6.93
N THR A 173 5.96 -0.42 6.33
CA THR A 173 6.94 0.46 6.98
C THR A 173 6.26 1.83 7.19
N ASP A 174 6.51 2.48 8.32
CA ASP A 174 5.93 3.80 8.61
C ASP A 174 6.45 4.88 7.64
N PHE A 175 5.66 5.93 7.43
CA PHE A 175 5.96 6.94 6.42
C PHE A 175 7.13 7.85 6.78
N ALA A 176 7.41 8.05 8.07
CA ALA A 176 8.58 8.82 8.50
C ALA A 176 9.88 8.06 8.23
N HIS A 177 9.88 6.75 8.43
CA HIS A 177 10.98 5.89 8.01
C HIS A 177 11.11 5.84 6.48
N ASN A 178 10.00 5.72 5.74
CA ASN A 178 10.02 5.77 4.27
C ASN A 178 10.52 7.12 3.72
N PHE A 179 10.30 8.22 4.44
CA PHE A 179 10.90 9.51 4.12
C PHE A 179 12.44 9.46 4.21
N GLY A 180 13.00 8.61 5.07
CA GLY A 180 14.44 8.30 5.08
C GLY A 180 14.96 7.69 3.77
N LEU A 181 14.10 7.13 2.92
CA LEU A 181 14.50 6.51 1.64
C LEU A 181 14.60 7.51 0.48
N ILE A 182 14.13 8.76 0.64
CA ILE A 182 14.26 9.78 -0.42
C ILE A 182 15.68 10.40 -0.41
N PRO A 183 16.15 11.00 -1.51
CA PRO A 183 17.46 11.64 -1.58
C PRO A 183 17.69 12.70 -0.50
N GLU A 184 18.91 12.73 0.03
CA GLU A 184 19.30 13.59 1.14
C GLU A 184 18.98 15.08 0.94
N PRO A 185 19.22 15.70 -0.24
CA PRO A 185 18.90 17.11 -0.43
C PRO A 185 17.42 17.43 -0.18
N TYR A 186 16.50 16.56 -0.64
CA TYR A 186 15.07 16.72 -0.37
C TYR A 186 14.74 16.47 1.10
N ARG A 187 15.38 15.49 1.74
CA ARG A 187 15.19 15.26 3.19
C ARG A 187 15.57 16.49 3.99
N ASN A 188 16.72 17.09 3.70
CA ASN A 188 17.22 18.25 4.42
C ASN A 188 16.31 19.47 4.22
N TYR A 189 15.82 19.69 2.99
CA TYR A 189 14.86 20.77 2.71
C TYR A 189 13.54 20.59 3.47
N PHE A 190 12.93 19.40 3.41
CA PHE A 190 11.62 19.20 4.04
C PHE A 190 11.69 19.04 5.56
N LYS A 191 12.84 18.66 6.13
CA LYS A 191 13.07 18.72 7.58
C LYS A 191 13.00 20.14 8.13
N THR A 192 13.50 21.12 7.38
CA THR A 192 13.44 22.54 7.76
C THR A 192 12.17 23.23 7.28
N ASN A 193 11.44 22.62 6.34
CA ASN A 193 10.20 23.14 5.77
C ASN A 193 9.08 22.06 5.78
N PRO A 194 8.67 21.54 6.94
CA PRO A 194 7.69 20.44 7.02
C PRO A 194 6.34 20.80 6.39
N ASN A 195 5.90 22.06 6.53
CA ASN A 195 4.66 22.54 5.91
C ASN A 195 4.70 22.45 4.38
N GLN A 196 5.86 22.70 3.76
CA GLN A 196 6.04 22.59 2.31
C GLN A 196 5.93 21.13 1.83
N PHE A 197 6.31 20.15 2.67
CA PHE A 197 6.08 18.73 2.37
C PHE A 197 4.58 18.40 2.41
N ALA A 198 3.87 18.85 3.45
CA ALA A 198 2.43 18.66 3.55
C ALA A 198 1.68 19.32 2.38
N GLU A 199 2.03 20.54 2.01
CA GLU A 199 1.47 21.25 0.85
C GLU A 199 1.73 20.49 -0.46
N LEU A 200 2.94 19.97 -0.68
CA LEU A 200 3.27 19.15 -1.85
C LEU A 200 2.32 17.94 -1.97
N VAL A 201 2.14 17.21 -0.87
CA VAL A 201 1.30 16.01 -0.84
C VAL A 201 -0.18 16.37 -1.03
N LEU A 202 -0.67 17.42 -0.36
CA LEU A 202 -2.05 17.88 -0.48
C LEU A 202 -2.36 18.38 -1.90
N ASN A 203 -1.47 19.16 -2.50
CA ASN A 203 -1.62 19.63 -3.88
C ASN A 203 -1.60 18.46 -4.87
N ALA A 204 -0.73 17.48 -4.66
CA ALA A 204 -0.69 16.26 -5.47
C ALA A 204 -1.95 15.40 -5.34
N ALA A 205 -2.63 15.45 -4.19
CA ALA A 205 -3.94 14.82 -3.95
C ALA A 205 -5.14 15.64 -4.46
N GLY A 206 -4.92 16.87 -4.93
CA GLY A 206 -6.01 17.80 -5.27
C GLY A 206 -6.78 18.34 -4.05
N PHE A 207 -6.16 18.33 -2.87
CA PHE A 207 -6.70 18.82 -1.60
C PHE A 207 -6.07 20.16 -1.17
N THR A 208 -5.75 21.01 -2.14
CA THR A 208 -5.18 22.34 -1.91
C THR A 208 -6.08 23.16 -0.97
N GLY A 209 -5.51 23.67 0.13
CA GLY A 209 -6.25 24.43 1.14
C GLY A 209 -7.11 23.59 2.09
N GLU A 210 -7.15 22.27 1.93
CA GLU A 210 -7.92 21.37 2.78
C GLU A 210 -7.08 20.67 3.87
N GLY A 211 -5.90 21.20 4.20
CA GLY A 211 -5.00 20.61 5.19
C GLY A 211 -5.62 20.49 6.59
N GLY A 212 -6.43 21.47 6.99
CA GLY A 212 -7.14 21.47 8.29
C GLY A 212 -8.36 20.53 8.34
N GLN A 213 -8.70 19.82 7.25
CA GLN A 213 -9.77 18.84 7.28
C GLN A 213 -9.29 17.53 7.95
N PRO A 214 -10.18 16.79 8.64
CA PRO A 214 -9.86 15.46 9.16
C PRO A 214 -9.34 14.52 8.06
N ILE A 215 -8.37 13.67 8.40
CA ILE A 215 -7.90 12.60 7.49
C ILE A 215 -9.05 11.68 7.12
N PHE A 216 -9.84 11.29 8.13
CA PHE A 216 -11.06 10.51 7.99
C PHE A 216 -12.25 11.46 8.05
N PRO A 217 -12.91 11.81 6.93
CA PRO A 217 -14.04 12.74 6.96
C PRO A 217 -15.28 12.14 7.64
N LYS A 218 -15.36 10.81 7.71
CA LYS A 218 -16.44 10.04 8.33
C LYS A 218 -15.98 9.38 9.63
N THR A 219 -16.94 8.90 10.42
CA THR A 219 -16.67 7.97 11.50
C THR A 219 -16.12 6.65 10.96
N ILE A 220 -15.32 5.96 11.77
CA ILE A 220 -14.73 4.66 11.44
C ILE A 220 -15.09 3.63 12.51
N GLU A 221 -15.14 2.36 12.12
CA GLU A 221 -15.35 1.27 13.08
C GLU A 221 -14.06 0.95 13.87
N LYS A 222 -14.21 0.80 15.19
CA LYS A 222 -13.17 0.33 16.13
C LYS A 222 -13.70 -0.84 16.96
N GLY A 223 -12.85 -1.82 17.22
CA GLY A 223 -13.18 -2.96 18.10
C GLY A 223 -13.17 -4.31 17.38
N MET A 224 -13.56 -5.35 18.10
CA MET A 224 -13.67 -6.72 17.58
C MET A 224 -15.12 -7.03 17.19
N VAL A 225 -15.31 -8.09 16.40
CA VAL A 225 -16.65 -8.61 16.06
C VAL A 225 -17.41 -8.87 17.36
N GLY A 226 -18.59 -8.25 17.51
CA GLY A 226 -19.43 -8.32 18.72
C GLY A 226 -19.29 -7.13 19.69
N ASN A 227 -18.29 -6.25 19.51
CA ASN A 227 -18.13 -5.00 20.26
C ASN A 227 -17.53 -3.91 19.35
N ILE A 228 -18.29 -3.52 18.32
CA ILE A 228 -17.91 -2.50 17.36
C ILE A 228 -18.43 -1.14 17.85
N GLN A 229 -17.54 -0.14 17.86
CA GLN A 229 -17.84 1.24 18.19
C GLN A 229 -17.52 2.14 17.00
N GLU A 230 -18.36 3.12 16.73
CA GLU A 230 -18.06 4.18 15.77
C GLU A 230 -17.26 5.29 16.45
N VAL A 231 -16.12 5.66 15.88
CA VAL A 231 -15.25 6.71 16.42
C VAL A 231 -15.04 7.77 15.36
N ARG A 232 -15.15 9.04 15.76
CA ARG A 232 -14.75 10.17 14.91
C ARG A 232 -13.30 10.54 15.20
N ILE A 233 -12.47 10.49 14.16
CA ILE A 233 -11.06 10.91 14.23
C ILE A 233 -10.97 12.39 13.88
N THR A 234 -10.27 13.17 14.70
CA THR A 234 -10.06 14.61 14.50
C THR A 234 -8.66 14.97 13.99
N LEU A 235 -7.74 14.00 13.93
CA LEU A 235 -6.43 14.18 13.30
C LEU A 235 -6.60 14.71 11.86
N THR A 236 -6.01 15.86 11.59
CA THR A 236 -6.10 16.54 10.29
C THR A 236 -5.03 16.07 9.33
N ARG A 237 -5.26 16.31 8.03
CA ARG A 237 -4.31 15.92 6.97
C ARG A 237 -2.97 16.64 7.13
N GLN A 238 -3.01 17.93 7.47
CA GLN A 238 -1.82 18.75 7.69
C GLN A 238 -1.02 18.22 8.90
N GLU A 239 -1.67 18.02 10.04
CA GLU A 239 -1.03 17.53 11.27
C GLU A 239 -0.30 16.19 11.03
N TRP A 240 -0.90 15.27 10.27
CA TRP A 240 -0.22 14.02 9.93
C TRP A 240 0.97 14.21 9.00
N LEU A 241 0.81 14.98 7.92
CA LEU A 241 1.82 15.08 6.88
C LEU A 241 3.05 15.90 7.31
N GLU A 242 2.87 16.96 8.10
CA GLU A 242 3.97 17.85 8.50
C GLU A 242 4.96 17.17 9.46
N HIS A 243 4.53 16.13 10.17
CA HIS A 243 5.36 15.42 11.13
C HIS A 243 6.18 14.28 10.51
N ILE A 244 5.85 13.86 9.28
CA ILE A 244 6.59 12.81 8.56
C ILE A 244 8.07 13.20 8.36
N PRO A 245 8.41 14.41 7.82
CA PRO A 245 9.80 14.82 7.67
C PRO A 245 10.60 14.91 8.98
N THR A 246 9.92 15.15 10.11
CA THR A 246 10.55 15.29 11.43
C THR A 246 10.73 13.95 12.15
N GLY A 247 10.33 12.84 11.53
CA GLY A 247 10.55 11.49 12.05
C GLY A 247 9.32 10.83 12.65
N TYR A 248 8.14 11.44 12.54
CA TYR A 248 6.94 10.95 13.20
C TYR A 248 5.80 10.67 12.21
N ASP A 249 5.37 9.41 12.14
CA ASP A 249 4.16 9.02 11.42
C ASP A 249 2.99 8.87 12.41
N LEU A 250 2.23 9.94 12.59
CA LEU A 250 1.10 9.99 13.53
C LEU A 250 -0.03 9.02 13.16
N LEU A 251 -0.12 8.57 11.91
CA LEU A 251 -1.14 7.62 11.46
C LEU A 251 -0.78 6.17 11.80
N LYS A 252 0.51 5.81 11.72
CA LYS A 252 0.94 4.40 11.83
C LYS A 252 1.75 4.06 13.06
N ASN A 253 2.39 5.07 13.66
CA ASN A 253 3.50 4.84 14.55
C ASN A 253 3.40 5.56 15.91
N TYR A 254 2.18 5.91 16.34
CA TYR A 254 1.93 6.52 17.65
C TYR A 254 2.59 5.76 18.82
N VAL A 255 2.55 4.43 18.79
CA VAL A 255 3.12 3.59 19.87
C VAL A 255 4.65 3.58 19.88
N ASN A 256 5.32 3.99 18.80
CA ASN A 256 6.78 4.14 18.80
C ASN A 256 7.23 5.60 18.89
N LEU A 257 6.33 6.53 19.22
CA LEU A 257 6.75 7.85 19.68
C LEU A 257 7.64 7.70 20.92
N PRO A 258 8.69 8.53 21.07
CA PRO A 258 9.47 8.60 22.31
C PRO A 258 8.58 8.75 23.54
N GLU A 259 8.94 8.09 24.65
CA GLU A 259 8.12 8.13 25.87
C GLU A 259 7.97 9.55 26.41
N GLU A 260 8.97 10.41 26.20
CA GLU A 260 8.92 11.83 26.54
C GLU A 260 7.78 12.55 25.84
N ILE A 261 7.48 12.16 24.58
CA ILE A 261 6.35 12.74 23.81
C ILE A 261 5.01 12.18 24.29
N LYS A 262 4.96 10.93 24.76
CA LYS A 262 3.73 10.29 25.24
C LYS A 262 3.38 10.66 26.69
N ALA A 263 4.39 10.90 27.52
CA ALA A 263 4.28 11.03 28.98
C ALA A 263 4.37 12.47 29.48
N ALA A 264 4.63 13.44 28.60
CA ALA A 264 4.74 14.84 29.02
C ALA A 264 3.42 15.36 29.64
N ASP A 265 3.55 15.86 30.87
CA ASP A 265 2.49 16.51 31.65
C ASP A 265 2.18 17.92 31.13
N GLU A 266 1.20 18.60 31.75
CA GLU A 266 0.66 19.94 31.45
C GLU A 266 1.65 21.10 31.58
N ASP A 267 2.85 20.96 31.02
CA ASP A 267 3.73 22.09 30.83
C ASP A 267 3.28 22.88 29.59
N GLU A 268 2.82 24.11 29.80
CA GLU A 268 2.45 25.03 28.72
C GLU A 268 3.64 25.36 27.79
N SER A 269 4.87 25.00 28.16
CA SER A 269 6.08 25.12 27.34
C SER A 269 6.37 23.92 26.43
N ALA A 270 5.53 22.87 26.46
CA ALA A 270 5.75 21.66 25.67
C ALA A 270 5.69 21.92 24.15
N ASP A 271 6.55 21.21 23.40
CA ASP A 271 6.59 21.26 21.93
C ASP A 271 5.20 20.98 21.31
N ASN A 272 4.89 21.63 20.18
CA ASN A 272 3.58 21.51 19.51
C ASN A 272 3.13 20.04 19.28
N LEU A 273 4.09 19.14 19.02
CA LEU A 273 3.83 17.71 18.85
C LEU A 273 3.35 17.04 20.15
N VAL A 274 3.94 17.39 21.29
CA VAL A 274 3.54 16.85 22.60
C VAL A 274 2.09 17.21 22.90
N LYS A 275 1.74 18.48 22.71
CA LYS A 275 0.37 18.97 22.90
C LYS A 275 -0.61 18.26 21.97
N LEU A 276 -0.27 18.12 20.68
CA LEU A 276 -1.08 17.40 19.69
C LEU A 276 -1.30 15.93 20.10
N VAL A 277 -0.22 15.25 20.54
CA VAL A 277 -0.23 13.85 20.98
C VAL A 277 -1.17 13.66 22.16
N LYS A 278 -1.12 14.57 23.14
CA LYS A 278 -2.00 14.54 24.30
C LYS A 278 -3.46 14.79 23.92
N ASP A 279 -3.73 15.89 23.21
CA ASP A 279 -5.09 16.33 22.87
C ASP A 279 -5.84 15.29 22.01
N LYS A 280 -5.12 14.55 21.18
CA LYS A 280 -5.69 13.56 20.25
C LYS A 280 -5.35 12.11 20.60
N ARG A 281 -4.96 11.82 21.84
CA ARG A 281 -4.60 10.44 22.26
C ARG A 281 -5.65 9.39 21.88
N ALA A 282 -6.92 9.68 22.11
CA ALA A 282 -8.03 8.78 21.77
C ALA A 282 -8.11 8.48 20.26
N ASP A 283 -7.81 9.47 19.41
CA ASP A 283 -7.75 9.30 17.95
C ASP A 283 -6.63 8.34 17.57
N PHE A 284 -5.42 8.55 18.10
CA PHE A 284 -4.27 7.70 17.80
C PHE A 284 -4.48 6.27 18.27
N GLU A 285 -5.03 6.07 19.47
CA GLU A 285 -5.39 4.75 19.98
C GLU A 285 -6.47 4.09 19.10
N ALA A 286 -7.45 4.84 18.61
CA ALA A 286 -8.47 4.32 17.71
C ALA A 286 -7.89 3.88 16.36
N ILE A 287 -7.03 4.71 15.76
CA ILE A 287 -6.33 4.40 14.51
C ILE A 287 -5.44 3.17 14.71
N HIS A 288 -4.60 3.16 15.75
CA HIS A 288 -3.58 2.16 15.98
C HIS A 288 -4.15 0.77 16.27
N ASN A 289 -5.18 0.68 17.12
CA ASN A 289 -5.81 -0.61 17.46
C ASN A 289 -6.36 -1.33 16.22
N SER A 290 -6.76 -0.57 15.20
CA SER A 290 -7.17 -1.15 13.93
C SER A 290 -5.99 -1.31 12.98
N LEU A 291 -5.20 -0.27 12.68
CA LEU A 291 -4.14 -0.30 11.66
C LEU A 291 -2.94 -1.22 12.02
N GLY A 292 -2.70 -1.39 13.31
CA GLY A 292 -1.54 -2.08 13.89
C GLY A 292 -0.31 -1.17 13.99
N ALA A 293 0.60 -1.52 14.92
CA ALA A 293 1.94 -0.96 14.98
C ALA A 293 2.73 -1.47 13.76
N LEU A 294 3.11 -0.57 12.87
CA LEU A 294 4.04 -0.89 11.81
C LEU A 294 5.41 -0.37 12.20
N GLY A 295 6.41 -1.24 12.16
CA GLY A 295 7.78 -0.91 12.53
C GLY A 295 8.56 -0.26 11.39
N SER A 296 9.85 -0.06 11.64
CA SER A 296 10.84 0.51 10.71
C SER A 296 11.54 -0.55 9.84
N VAL A 297 10.83 -1.64 9.52
CA VAL A 297 11.44 -2.77 8.79
C VAL A 297 11.71 -2.34 7.34
N ASP A 298 13.00 -2.31 6.99
CA ASP A 298 13.50 -2.21 5.62
C ASP A 298 13.59 -3.60 4.98
N ASP A 299 13.41 -3.66 3.66
CA ASP A 299 13.85 -4.80 2.84
C ASP A 299 15.06 -4.39 1.97
N LEU A 300 15.77 -5.37 1.41
CA LEU A 300 16.85 -5.16 0.45
C LEU A 300 16.45 -5.74 -0.91
N VAL A 301 16.40 -4.89 -1.93
CA VAL A 301 15.98 -5.27 -3.28
C VAL A 301 17.00 -4.85 -4.34
N GLY A 302 16.82 -5.32 -5.56
CA GLY A 302 17.71 -5.02 -6.68
C GLY A 302 18.63 -6.19 -7.01
N LEU A 303 19.73 -5.91 -7.71
CA LEU A 303 20.70 -6.94 -8.05
C LEU A 303 21.48 -7.36 -6.81
N SER A 304 21.87 -8.63 -6.73
CA SER A 304 22.55 -9.19 -5.56
C SER A 304 23.88 -8.48 -5.21
N ASP A 305 24.55 -7.91 -6.21
CA ASP A 305 25.80 -7.15 -6.06
C ASP A 305 25.57 -5.67 -5.75
N LYS A 306 24.32 -5.18 -5.83
CA LYS A 306 23.92 -3.78 -5.60
C LYS A 306 22.56 -3.70 -4.91
N PRO A 307 22.44 -4.21 -3.67
CA PRO A 307 21.20 -4.13 -2.92
C PRO A 307 20.87 -2.66 -2.60
N VAL A 308 19.60 -2.32 -2.70
CA VAL A 308 19.06 -1.01 -2.36
C VAL A 308 17.99 -1.20 -1.30
N LYS A 309 17.95 -0.30 -0.31
CA LYS A 309 16.89 -0.27 0.69
C LYS A 309 15.54 -0.04 0.02
N ALA A 310 14.56 -0.81 0.45
CA ALA A 310 13.19 -0.77 -0.04
C ALA A 310 12.22 -0.63 1.11
N LEU A 311 11.09 0.04 0.84
CA LEU A 311 9.95 -0.06 1.73
C LEU A 311 9.29 -1.42 1.57
N VAL A 312 8.65 -1.89 2.63
CA VAL A 312 7.80 -3.08 2.55
C VAL A 312 6.37 -2.64 2.23
N VAL A 313 5.78 -3.16 1.17
CA VAL A 313 4.36 -2.97 0.86
C VAL A 313 3.59 -4.28 0.90
N GLU A 314 2.32 -4.18 1.23
CA GLU A 314 1.33 -5.23 1.08
C GLU A 314 0.37 -4.82 -0.04
N LEU A 315 0.34 -5.58 -1.13
CA LEU A 315 -0.67 -5.47 -2.18
C LEU A 315 -1.93 -6.18 -1.67
N ARG A 316 -2.91 -5.38 -1.29
CA ARG A 316 -4.12 -5.85 -0.61
C ARG A 316 -5.19 -6.18 -1.62
N ARG A 317 -5.91 -7.27 -1.35
CA ARG A 317 -7.06 -7.70 -2.15
C ARG A 317 -6.65 -7.93 -3.60
N MET A 318 -5.67 -8.80 -3.79
CA MET A 318 -5.47 -9.45 -5.09
C MET A 318 -6.77 -10.16 -5.49
N GLN A 319 -6.86 -10.67 -6.72
CA GLN A 319 -8.10 -11.27 -7.22
C GLN A 319 -8.78 -12.19 -6.18
N ASP A 320 -10.02 -11.82 -5.81
CA ASP A 320 -10.87 -12.63 -4.94
C ASP A 320 -11.32 -13.92 -5.64
N ASP A 321 -11.68 -14.91 -4.84
CA ASP A 321 -12.20 -16.20 -5.27
C ASP A 321 -11.28 -16.98 -6.24
N LEU A 322 -9.97 -16.80 -6.10
CA LEU A 322 -8.97 -17.51 -6.91
C LEU A 322 -9.08 -19.01 -6.65
N LYS A 323 -9.06 -19.82 -7.71
CA LYS A 323 -9.13 -21.28 -7.60
C LYS A 323 -7.75 -21.88 -7.33
N VAL A 324 -7.72 -23.08 -6.76
CA VAL A 324 -6.47 -23.79 -6.39
C VAL A 324 -5.47 -23.86 -7.54
N GLY A 325 -5.92 -24.22 -8.74
CA GLY A 325 -5.05 -24.33 -9.93
C GLY A 325 -4.44 -22.99 -10.39
N ASP A 326 -5.01 -21.86 -9.95
CA ASP A 326 -4.57 -20.53 -10.31
C ASP A 326 -3.60 -19.89 -9.31
N LEU A 327 -3.43 -20.48 -8.11
CA LEU A 327 -2.58 -19.95 -7.04
C LEU A 327 -1.11 -19.83 -7.45
N LYS A 328 -0.51 -20.93 -7.92
CA LYS A 328 0.92 -20.94 -8.32
C LYS A 328 1.17 -20.03 -9.53
N PRO A 329 0.39 -20.09 -10.63
CA PRO A 329 0.57 -19.17 -11.75
C PRO A 329 0.47 -17.70 -11.35
N MET A 330 -0.48 -17.35 -10.48
CA MET A 330 -0.62 -15.99 -9.96
C MET A 330 0.62 -15.61 -9.13
N ALA A 331 1.01 -16.42 -8.15
CA ALA A 331 2.13 -16.12 -7.25
C ALA A 331 3.45 -15.94 -8.02
N VAL A 332 3.74 -16.80 -8.98
CA VAL A 332 4.92 -16.69 -9.85
C VAL A 332 4.86 -15.43 -10.71
N SER A 333 3.69 -15.06 -11.21
CA SER A 333 3.52 -13.83 -12.01
C SER A 333 3.71 -12.57 -11.19
N ALA A 334 3.18 -12.55 -9.97
CA ALA A 334 3.35 -11.46 -9.02
C ALA A 334 4.84 -11.31 -8.64
N TYR A 335 5.50 -12.40 -8.25
CA TYR A 335 6.94 -12.43 -7.96
C TYR A 335 7.77 -11.87 -9.12
N ASN A 336 7.57 -12.40 -10.34
CA ASN A 336 8.30 -11.97 -11.52
C ASN A 336 8.07 -10.49 -11.87
N LEU A 337 6.86 -9.97 -11.62
CA LEU A 337 6.58 -8.55 -11.85
C LEU A 337 7.38 -7.68 -10.89
N ILE A 338 7.35 -8.02 -9.59
CA ILE A 338 8.04 -7.27 -8.53
C ILE A 338 9.56 -7.34 -8.69
N GLU A 339 10.11 -8.52 -8.98
CA GLU A 339 11.54 -8.71 -9.24
C GLU A 339 11.99 -7.83 -10.42
N ARG A 340 11.28 -7.90 -11.56
CA ARG A 340 11.57 -7.07 -12.73
C ARG A 340 11.47 -5.58 -12.44
N LEU A 341 10.49 -5.17 -11.63
CA LEU A 341 10.30 -3.78 -11.23
C LEU A 341 11.51 -3.27 -10.44
N ASN A 342 11.93 -4.02 -9.42
CA ASN A 342 13.10 -3.67 -8.60
C ASN A 342 14.40 -3.67 -9.41
N GLU A 343 14.54 -4.56 -10.39
CA GLU A 343 15.70 -4.61 -11.30
C GLU A 343 15.64 -3.58 -12.45
N SER A 344 14.63 -2.71 -12.49
CA SER A 344 14.41 -1.77 -13.60
C SER A 344 14.32 -2.43 -14.98
N LYS A 345 13.89 -3.69 -15.04
CA LYS A 345 13.67 -4.43 -16.29
C LYS A 345 12.29 -4.10 -16.84
N LYS A 346 12.11 -4.31 -18.16
CA LYS A 346 10.80 -4.15 -18.81
C LYS A 346 9.73 -4.95 -18.07
N LEU A 347 8.69 -4.29 -17.58
CA LEU A 347 7.63 -4.97 -16.84
C LEU A 347 6.83 -5.93 -17.74
N LYS A 348 6.56 -7.13 -17.21
CA LYS A 348 5.83 -8.17 -17.94
C LYS A 348 5.08 -9.05 -16.95
N TYR A 349 3.76 -9.04 -17.05
CA TYR A 349 2.88 -9.94 -16.34
C TYR A 349 2.45 -11.07 -17.28
N LYS A 350 2.72 -12.33 -16.88
CA LYS A 350 2.37 -13.53 -17.65
C LYS A 350 2.03 -14.67 -16.69
N LYS A 351 0.74 -14.84 -16.42
CA LYS A 351 0.16 -16.02 -15.77
C LYS A 351 0.30 -17.26 -16.64
#